data_AF-A0A965AN17-F1
#
_entry.id   AF-A0A965AN17-F1
#
_cell.length_a   1.000
_cell.length_b   1.000
_cell.length_c   1.000
_cell.angle_alpha   90.00
_cell.angle_beta   90.00
_cell.angle_gamma   90.00
#
_symmetry.space_group_name_H-M   'P 1'
#
loop_
_entity.id
_entity.type
_entity.pdbx_description
1 polymer ?
#
loop_
_entity_poly.entity_id
_entity_poly.type
_entity_poly.pdbx_seq_one_letter_code
_entity_poly.pdbx_strand_id
1 'polypeptide(L)' 'MRHGDMYQLPVDDADFDIATLHLVLHYADDPTAVIQEAARAMAPGGRLVIVDFAPHE' A
#
# COMPACT_ATOMS: atom_id res chain seq x y z
N MET A 1 17.63 -9.62 0.86
CA MET A 1 16.21 -9.23 0.71
C MET A 1 15.85 -8.30 1.86
N ARG A 2 15.09 -7.22 1.61
CA ARG A 2 14.49 -6.42 2.68
C ARG A 2 13.09 -6.98 2.90
N HIS A 3 12.83 -7.50 4.09
CA HIS A 3 11.51 -8.00 4.47
C HIS A 3 10.72 -6.84 5.08
N GLY A 4 9.41 -6.80 4.85
CA GLY A 4 8.52 -5.76 5.37
C GLY A 4 7.11 -6.30 5.48
N ASP A 5 6.38 -5.81 6.47
CA ASP A 5 4.97 -6.09 6.67
C ASP A 5 4.15 -4.99 5.99
N MET A 6 3.13 -5.35 5.21
CA MET A 6 2.27 -4.38 4.53
C MET A 6 1.35 -3.62 5.49
N TYR A 7 1.14 -4.13 6.71
CA TYR A 7 0.44 -3.43 7.77
C TYR A 7 1.34 -2.48 8.57
N GLN A 8 2.66 -2.59 8.40
CA GLN A 8 3.64 -1.76 9.09
C GLN A 8 4.92 -1.64 8.25
N LEU A 9 4.87 -0.73 7.26
CA LEU A 9 5.96 -0.53 6.33
C LEU A 9 7.18 0.01 7.09
N PRO A 10 8.38 -0.58 6.89
CA PRO A 10 9.59 -0.15 7.59
C PRO A 10 10.19 1.09 6.93
N VAL A 11 9.41 2.16 6.82
CA VAL A 11 9.71 3.44 6.15
C VAL A 11 9.11 4.60 6.93
N ASP A 12 9.71 5.78 6.79
CA ASP A 12 9.25 6.99 7.46
C ASP A 12 7.94 7.51 6.86
N ASP A 13 7.25 8.37 7.61
CA ASP A 13 6.06 9.07 7.13
C ASP A 13 6.44 9.99 5.96
N ALA A 14 5.55 10.10 4.97
CA ALA A 14 5.67 11.08 3.88
C ALA A 14 6.97 11.01 3.04
N ASP A 15 7.57 9.82 2.90
CA ASP A 15 8.86 9.60 2.22
C ASP A 15 8.73 9.29 0.71
N PHE A 16 7.51 9.00 0.21
CA PHE A 16 7.29 8.59 -1.19
C PHE A 16 6.39 9.54 -1.97
N ASP A 17 6.82 9.96 -3.16
CA ASP A 17 5.98 10.70 -4.11
C ASP A 17 5.03 9.77 -4.90
N ILE A 18 5.46 8.55 -5.20
CA ILE A 18 4.69 7.54 -5.94
C ILE A 18 4.91 6.15 -5.34
N ALA A 19 3.83 5.41 -5.14
CA ALA A 19 3.87 3.99 -4.77
C ALA A 19 2.81 3.19 -5.52
N THR A 20 3.03 1.88 -5.64
CA THR A 20 2.09 0.95 -6.29
C THR A 20 1.81 -0.24 -5.37
N LEU A 21 0.53 -0.56 -5.19
CA LEU A 21 0.07 -1.84 -4.65
C LEU A 21 -0.42 -2.68 -5.83
N HIS A 22 0.37 -3.69 -6.20
CA HIS A 22 0.13 -4.48 -7.41
C HIS A 22 -0.17 -5.94 -7.07
N LEU A 23 -1.45 -6.32 -7.16
CA LEU A 23 -1.95 -7.67 -6.93
C LEU A 23 -1.55 -8.19 -5.53
N VAL A 24 -1.66 -7.34 -4.50
CA VAL A 24 -1.31 -7.71 -3.12
C VAL A 24 -2.48 -7.62 -2.15
N LEU A 25 -3.50 -6.78 -2.42
CA LEU A 25 -4.55 -6.52 -1.42
C LEU A 25 -5.47 -7.71 -1.21
N HIS A 26 -5.62 -8.59 -2.20
CA HIS A 26 -6.35 -9.85 -2.04
C HIS A 26 -5.69 -10.86 -1.08
N TYR A 27 -4.44 -10.63 -0.64
CA TYR A 27 -3.81 -11.39 0.45
C TYR A 27 -3.99 -10.73 1.82
N ALA A 28 -4.48 -9.50 1.88
CA ALA A 28 -4.66 -8.78 3.13
C ALA A 28 -5.95 -9.23 3.82
N ASP A 29 -5.83 -9.59 5.10
CA ASP A 29 -6.95 -9.76 6.03
C ASP A 29 -7.76 -8.46 6.15
N ASP A 30 -7.09 -7.31 6.19
CA ASP A 30 -7.69 -5.98 6.15
C ASP A 30 -7.04 -5.08 5.08
N PRO A 31 -7.58 -5.06 3.84
CA PRO A 31 -7.09 -4.19 2.78
C PRO A 31 -7.13 -2.70 3.14
N THR A 32 -8.05 -2.28 4.01
CA THR A 32 -8.17 -0.87 4.40
C THR A 32 -6.96 -0.45 5.23
N ALA A 33 -6.54 -1.29 6.18
CA ALA A 33 -5.34 -1.03 6.99
C ALA A 33 -4.08 -0.92 6.11
N VAL A 34 -3.94 -1.77 5.09
CA VAL A 34 -2.80 -1.71 4.16
C VAL A 34 -2.80 -0.42 3.34
N ILE A 35 -3.96 0.02 2.85
CA ILE A 35 -4.09 1.28 2.12
C ILE A 35 -3.76 2.48 3.01
N GLN A 36 -4.21 2.46 4.28
CA GLN A 36 -3.90 3.50 5.26
C GLN A 36 -2.40 3.57 5.55
N GLU A 37 -1.74 2.43 5.72
CA GLU A 37 -0.30 2.38 5.96
C GLU A 37 0.50 2.83 4.72
N ALA A 38 0.07 2.43 3.52
CA ALA A 38 0.64 2.95 2.28
C ALA A 38 0.46 4.48 2.19
N ALA A 39 -0.72 5.00 2.55
CA ALA A 39 -1.01 6.44 2.56
C ALA A 39 -0.15 7.21 3.57
N ARG A 40 0.15 6.64 4.75
CA ARG A 40 1.10 7.24 5.73
C ARG A 40 2.47 7.49 5.12
N ALA A 41 2.95 6.52 4.33
CA ALA A 41 4.25 6.61 3.67
C ALA A 41 4.26 7.62 2.50
N MET A 42 3.10 8.04 1.98
CA MET A 42 3.02 8.98 0.87
C MET A 42 3.24 10.43 1.32
N ALA A 43 4.10 11.14 0.58
CA ALA A 43 4.26 12.59 0.72
C ALA A 43 2.93 13.32 0.43
N PRO A 44 2.69 14.51 0.99
CA PRO A 44 1.54 15.33 0.64
C PRO A 44 1.47 15.59 -0.88
N GLY A 45 0.35 15.19 -1.51
CA GLY A 45 0.18 15.29 -2.96
C GLY A 45 0.78 14.13 -3.76
N GLY A 46 1.39 13.15 -3.09
CA GLY A 46 1.87 11.90 -3.68
C GLY A 46 0.73 11.04 -4.23
N ARG A 47 1.08 10.05 -5.06
CA ARG A 47 0.13 9.19 -5.76
C ARG A 47 0.33 7.72 -5.43
N LEU A 48 -0.73 7.10 -4.91
CA LEU A 48 -0.83 5.67 -4.74
C LEU A 48 -1.60 5.06 -5.92
N VAL A 49 -1.00 4.10 -6.62
CA VAL A 49 -1.65 3.34 -7.69
C VAL A 49 -2.00 1.95 -7.19
N ILE A 50 -3.27 1.57 -7.29
CA ILE A 50 -3.74 0.24 -6.88
C ILE A 50 -4.15 -0.54 -8.12
N VAL A 51 -3.61 -1.74 -8.26
CA VAL A 51 -3.98 -2.70 -9.29
C VAL A 51 -4.39 -3.98 -8.59
N ASP A 52 -5.67 -4.30 -8.59
CA ASP A 52 -6.19 -5.54 -8.03
C ASP A 52 -7.32 -6.11 -8.89
N PHE A 53 -7.73 -7.34 -8.58
CA PHE A 53 -8.88 -7.97 -9.21
C PHE A 53 -10.19 -7.40 -8.67
N ALA A 54 -11.12 -7.13 -9.58
CA ALA A 54 -12.52 -7.00 -9.22
C ALA A 54 -13.12 -8.40 -8.96
N PRO A 55 -14.16 -8.52 -8.12
CA PRO A 55 -14.92 -9.76 -8.00
C PRO A 55 -15.36 -10.28 -9.38
N HIS A 56 -15.36 -11.61 -9.55
CA HIS A 56 -15.95 -12.23 -10.73
C HIS A 56 -17.49 -12.25 -10.62
N GLU A 57 -18.17 -11.99 -11.74
CA GLU A 57 -19.62 -12.19 -11.89
C GLU A 57 -19.97 -13.64 -12.22
#